data_AF-A0A7Y2P3Z0-F1
#
_entry.id   AF-A0A7Y2P3Z0-F1
#
_cell.length_a   1.000
_cell.length_b   1.000
_cell.length_c   1.000
_cell.angle_alpha   90.00
_cell.angle_beta   90.00
_cell.angle_gamma   90.00
#
_symmetry.space_group_name_H-M   'P 1'
#
loop_
_entity.id
_entity.type
_entity.pdbx_description
1 polymer ?
#
loop_
_entity_poly.entity_id
_entity_poly.type
_entity_poly.pdbx_seq_one_letter_code
_entity_poly.pdbx_strand_id
1 'polypeptide(L)' 'MNDMKIAVYDKVANVTLHTDFHLKFGEDLAVVSEQMTLLFLKTNNGWRIVHEHHSELNKTEE' A
#
# COMPACT_ATOMS: atom_id res chain seq x y z
N MET A 1 -5.87 4.07 -10.80
CA MET A 1 -6.65 4.13 -9.55
C MET A 1 -6.35 5.45 -8.84
N ASN A 2 -7.36 6.12 -8.28
CA ASN A 2 -7.23 7.38 -7.51
C ASN A 2 -8.01 7.25 -6.19
N ASP A 3 -7.83 6.13 -5.50
CA ASP A 3 -8.62 5.74 -4.33
C ASP A 3 -7.86 5.73 -3.01
N MET A 4 -6.58 6.14 -3.03
CA MET A 4 -5.76 6.27 -1.83
C MET A 4 -6.51 7.02 -0.72
N LYS A 5 -6.58 6.39 0.45
CA LYS A 5 -7.14 6.95 1.67
C LYS A 5 -6.03 7.15 2.69
N ILE A 6 -6.08 8.29 3.38
CA ILE A 6 -5.13 8.65 4.43
C ILE A 6 -5.93 9.08 5.66
N ALA A 7 -5.68 8.44 6.80
CA ALA A 7 -6.22 8.82 8.09
C ALA A 7 -5.07 9.14 9.05
N VAL A 8 -5.08 10.33 9.66
CA VAL A 8 -4.02 10.78 10.58
C VAL A 8 -4.57 10.86 12.00
N TYR A 9 -3.89 10.18 12.93
CA TYR A 9 -4.17 10.12 14.36
C TYR A 9 -2.94 10.59 15.13
N ASP A 10 -2.84 11.91 15.39
CA ASP A 10 -1.67 12.55 15.99
C ASP A 10 -0.35 12.20 15.25
N LYS A 11 0.44 11.28 15.82
CA LYS A 11 1.72 10.83 15.27
C LYS A 11 1.63 9.55 14.48
N VAL A 12 0.44 8.99 14.30
CA VAL A 12 0.22 7.75 13.52
C VAL A 12 -0.60 8.10 12.28
N ALA A 13 -0.23 7.56 11.12
CA ALA A 13 -1.04 7.68 9.91
C ALA A 13 -1.27 6.31 9.30
N ASN A 14 -2.51 6.04 8.90
CA ASN A 14 -2.89 4.84 8.17
C ASN A 14 -3.16 5.22 6.71
N VAL A 15 -2.47 4.56 5.78
CA VAL A 15 -2.60 4.79 4.34
C VAL A 15 -3.06 3.50 3.68
N THR A 16 -4.21 3.53 3.02
CA THR A 16 -4.75 2.39 2.28
C THR A 16 -4.88 2.76 0.81
N LEU A 17 -4.40 1.91 -0.09
CA LEU A 17 -4.38 2.15 -1.53
C LEU A 17 -4.48 0.82 -2.30
N HIS A 18 -4.92 0.89 -3.55
CA HIS A 18 -4.67 -0.18 -4.52
C HIS A 18 -3.36 0.07 -5.27
N THR A 19 -2.54 -0.96 -5.39
CA THR A 19 -1.24 -0.90 -6.08
C THR A 19 -1.29 -1.66 -7.40
N ASP A 20 -0.40 -1.30 -8.33
CA ASP A 20 -0.22 -1.89 -9.66
C ASP A 20 1.26 -2.14 -9.93
N PHE A 21 1.89 -2.98 -9.09
CA PHE A 21 3.31 -3.25 -9.17
C PHE A 21 3.65 -4.06 -10.42
N HIS A 22 4.57 -3.53 -11.22
CA HIS A 22 5.14 -4.18 -12.39
C HIS A 22 6.55 -4.68 -12.06
N LEU A 23 6.66 -5.93 -11.65
CA LEU A 23 7.92 -6.56 -11.26
C LEU A 23 8.56 -7.25 -12.47
N LYS A 24 9.71 -6.74 -12.92
CA LYS A 24 10.45 -7.30 -14.05
C LYS A 24 11.62 -8.18 -13.57
N PHE A 25 11.62 -9.44 -14.00
CA PHE A 25 12.66 -10.43 -13.71
C PHE A 25 13.29 -10.91 -15.02
N GLY A 26 14.38 -10.26 -15.44
CA GLY A 26 14.97 -10.52 -16.77
C GLY A 26 14.00 -10.10 -17.87
N GLU A 27 13.54 -11.05 -18.69
CA GLU A 27 12.52 -10.81 -19.72
C GLU A 27 11.09 -11.00 -19.21
N ASP A 28 10.91 -11.60 -18.03
CA ASP A 28 9.58 -11.88 -17.47
C ASP A 28 9.00 -10.65 -16.76
N LEU A 29 7.70 -10.42 -16.94
CA LEU A 29 6.93 -9.36 -16.28
C LEU A 29 5.82 -9.98 -15.43
N ALA A 30 5.88 -9.77 -14.12
CA ALA A 30 4.81 -10.10 -13.19
C ALA A 30 4.07 -8.83 -12.78
N VAL A 31 2.75 -8.81 -12.95
CA VAL A 31 1.89 -7.71 -12.50
C VAL A 31 1.19 -8.14 -11.22
N VAL A 32 1.38 -7.37 -10.15
CA VAL A 32 0.75 -7.62 -8.84
C VAL A 32 -0.17 -6.44 -8.54
N SER A 33 -1.47 -6.72 -8.57
CA SER A 33 -2.52 -5.77 -8.19
C SER A 33 -3.18 -6.22 -6.89
N GLU A 34 -3.08 -5.39 -5.87
CA GLU A 34 -3.48 -5.73 -4.50
C GLU A 34 -3.97 -4.48 -3.76
N GLN A 35 -4.66 -4.69 -2.64
CA GLN A 35 -4.92 -3.64 -1.67
C GLN A 35 -3.82 -3.67 -0.61
N MET A 36 -3.12 -2.54 -0.46
CA MET A 36 -2.04 -2.36 0.49
C MET A 36 -2.44 -1.37 1.59
N THR A 37 -2.03 -1.66 2.82
CA THR A 37 -2.16 -0.76 3.96
C THR A 37 -0.79 -0.52 4.61
N LEU A 38 -0.44 0.74 4.78
CA LEU A 38 0.80 1.19 5.42
C LEU A 38 0.48 1.98 6.69
N LEU A 39 1.12 1.60 7.80
CA LEU A 39 1.12 2.41 9.01
C LEU A 39 2.42 3.21 9.10
N PHE A 40 2.27 4.52 9.30
CA PHE A 40 3.37 5.44 9.51
C PHE A 40 3.40 5.95 10.95
N LEU A 41 4.59 6.09 11.50
CA LEU A 41 4.87 6.79 12.75
C LEU A 41 5.65 8.08 12.46
N LYS A 42 5.19 9.21 13.00
CA LYS A 42 5.89 10.49 12.96
C LYS A 42 6.99 10.52 14.00
N THR A 43 8.23 10.56 13.53
CA THR A 43 9.42 10.74 14.36
C THR A 43 9.94 12.17 14.24
N ASN A 44 10.94 12.53 15.05
CA ASN A 44 11.66 13.80 14.89
C ASN A 44 12.35 13.93 13.52
N ASN A 45 12.62 12.80 12.85
CA ASN A 45 13.27 12.73 11.53
C ASN A 45 12.27 12.52 10.39
N GLY A 46 10.98 12.81 10.64
CA GLY A 46 9.89 12.64 9.69
C GLY A 46 9.11 11.33 9.85
N TRP A 47 8.22 11.06 8.92
CA TRP A 47 7.39 9.85 8.91
C TRP A 47 8.22 8.61 8.55
N ARG A 48 7.92 7.49 9.19
CA ARG A 48 8.54 6.18 8.94
C ARG A 48 7.46 5.12 8.84
N ILE A 49 7.57 4.21 7.87
CA ILE A 49 6.71 3.03 7.78
C ILE A 49 7.10 2.09 8.92
N VAL A 50 6.12 1.67 9.73
CA VAL A 50 6.32 0.77 10.87
C VAL A 50 5.56 -0.55 10.71
N HIS A 51 4.62 -0.62 9.77
CA HIS A 51 3.92 -1.83 9.40
C HIS A 51 3.38 -1.71 7.98
N GLU A 52 3.38 -2.85 7.28
CA GLU A 52 2.86 -3.01 5.93
C GLU A 52 2.01 -4.28 5.92
N HIS A 53 0.85 -4.20 5.27
CA HIS A 53 -0.06 -5.32 5.10
C HIS A 53 -0.62 -5.33 3.68
N HIS A 54 -0.64 -6.51 3.07
CA HIS A 54 -1.14 -6.76 1.73
C HIS A 54 -2.34 -7.69 1.79
N SER A 55 -3.33 -7.40 0.95
CA SER A 55 -4.53 -8.23 0.79
C SER A 55 -4.88 -8.33 -0.68
N GLU A 56 -5.32 -9.51 -1.11
CA GLU A 56 -5.83 -9.70 -2.47
C GLU A 56 -6.97 -8.71 -2.73
N LEU A 57 -7.05 -8.16 -3.95
CA LEU A 57 -8.26 -7.48 -4.38
C LEU A 57 -9.39 -8.49 -4.37
N ASN A 58 -10.56 -8.11 -3.85
CA ASN A 58 -11.76 -8.94 -3.98
C ASN A 58 -11.93 -9.28 -5.46
N LYS A 59 -11.89 -10.58 -5.78
CA LYS A 59 -12.33 -11.05 -7.08
C LYS A 59 -13.79 -10.67 -7.16
N THR A 60 -14.13 -9.76 -8.05
CA THR A 60 -15.53 -9.57 -8.42
C THR A 60 -15.95 -10.94 -8.97
N GLU A 61 -16.88 -11.63 -8.30
CA GLU A 61 -17.55 -12.76 -8.93
C GLU A 61 -18.21 -12.18 -10.20
N GLU A 62 -17.74 -12.61 -11.37
CA GLU A 62 -18.37 -12.30 -12.66
C GLU A 62 -19.77 -12.92 -12.75
#